data_AF-A0A7S1C5S0-F1
#
_entry.id   AF-A0A7S1C5S0-F1
#
_cell.length_a   1.000
_cell.length_b   1.000
_cell.length_c   1.000
_cell.angle_alpha   90.00
_cell.angle_beta   90.00
_cell.angle_gamma   90.00
#
_symmetry.space_group_name_H-M   'P 1'
#
loop_
_entity.id
_entity.type
_entity.pdbx_description
1 polymer ?
#
loop_
_entity_poly.entity_id
_entity_poly.type
_entity_poly.pdbx_seq_one_letter_code
_entity_poly.pdbx_strand_id
1 'polypeptide(L)'
;DPQEFLWRSYLKTGALVRVGGNSGVNGAAGHDEADDLFEVRWDDVVTLESRTAMKNRSMELSELVRYRHLLLGVCDITGLIFKITMDGRVFQRYAVADGNGDEPKPFKSEWATTKDGLLWVGSIGKEWATPSGAILHRNAEWVKAIDANGRIENYDWGPVYQALRYATNTSSPGYLWHEAVHWDDRARRWIFLPRKSSEVGPYTEETDQRMGTNLLIVASEDFSDIRVRTIGDVEPEYGFTAVRKLPGTRDLFIALKVKEVDGVQHTKMTVFDVEGRFHLRGGPWLNIGDVKYEGLDFL
;
A
#
# COMPACT_ATOMS: atom_id res chain seq x y z
N ASP A 1 -4.23 -22.98 9.14
CA ASP A 1 -4.34 -24.02 10.16
C ASP A 1 -3.12 -23.99 11.07
N PRO A 2 -3.24 -23.30 12.23
CA PRO A 2 -2.15 -23.21 13.18
C PRO A 2 -1.82 -24.55 13.86
N GLN A 3 -2.72 -25.53 13.86
CA GLN A 3 -2.45 -26.87 14.41
C GLN A 3 -1.65 -27.73 13.42
N GLU A 4 -1.79 -27.47 12.12
CA GLU A 4 -1.02 -28.12 11.05
C GLU A 4 0.26 -27.37 10.64
N PHE A 5 0.58 -26.27 11.34
CA PHE A 5 1.67 -25.34 11.00
C PHE A 5 1.60 -24.88 9.54
N LEU A 6 0.40 -24.49 9.11
CA LEU A 6 0.13 -24.10 7.73
C LEU A 6 -0.66 -22.79 7.68
N TRP A 7 -0.09 -21.76 7.06
CA TRP A 7 -0.71 -20.45 6.90
C TRP A 7 -0.96 -20.17 5.43
N ARG A 8 -2.04 -19.42 5.15
CA ARG A 8 -2.54 -19.21 3.80
C ARG A 8 -2.76 -17.74 3.49
N SER A 9 -2.49 -17.38 2.25
CA SER A 9 -2.95 -16.14 1.62
C SER A 9 -3.47 -16.46 0.22
N TYR A 10 -3.90 -15.44 -0.53
CA TYR A 10 -4.52 -15.62 -1.84
C TYR A 10 -3.95 -14.60 -2.83
N LEU A 11 -3.60 -15.07 -4.02
CA LEU A 11 -3.27 -14.23 -5.17
C LEU A 11 -4.44 -14.26 -6.14
N LYS A 12 -5.14 -13.13 -6.28
CA LYS A 12 -6.20 -12.95 -7.27
C LYS A 12 -5.64 -12.20 -8.47
N THR A 13 -5.80 -12.76 -9.66
CA THR A 13 -5.24 -12.23 -10.90
C THR A 13 -6.34 -11.73 -11.83
N GLY A 14 -5.99 -10.86 -12.77
CA GLY A 14 -6.93 -10.33 -13.76
C GLY A 14 -6.27 -9.32 -14.69
N ALA A 15 -7.06 -8.79 -15.61
CA ALA A 15 -6.66 -7.76 -16.55
C ALA A 15 -7.45 -6.47 -16.33
N LEU A 16 -6.73 -5.35 -16.25
CA LEU A 16 -7.33 -4.02 -16.37
C LEU A 16 -7.39 -3.64 -17.85
N VAL A 17 -8.59 -3.45 -18.38
CA VAL A 17 -8.86 -3.23 -19.81
C VAL A 17 -9.35 -1.81 -20.02
N ARG A 18 -8.68 -1.06 -20.89
CA ARG A 18 -9.15 0.24 -21.38
C ARG A 18 -10.31 0.03 -22.35
N VAL A 19 -11.47 0.63 -22.06
CA VAL A 19 -12.74 0.41 -22.76
C VAL A 19 -13.44 1.69 -23.23
N GLY A 20 -12.90 2.85 -22.89
CA GLY A 20 -13.35 4.16 -23.37
C GLY A 20 -12.20 5.16 -23.35
N GLY A 21 -12.35 6.25 -24.11
CA GLY A 21 -11.32 7.23 -24.44
C GLY A 21 -11.42 7.55 -25.94
N ASN A 22 -11.22 8.80 -26.34
CA ASN A 22 -11.38 9.24 -27.72
C ASN A 22 -10.27 8.64 -28.60
N SER A 23 -10.38 7.37 -28.99
CA SER A 23 -9.52 6.72 -29.98
C SER A 23 -9.90 7.22 -31.37
N GLY A 24 -9.71 8.52 -31.59
CA GLY A 24 -9.66 9.10 -32.92
C GLY A 24 -8.45 8.51 -33.63
N VAL A 25 -8.73 7.62 -34.58
CA VAL A 25 -8.00 7.38 -35.84
C VAL A 25 -6.56 7.94 -35.88
N ASN A 26 -5.59 7.03 -36.01
CA ASN A 26 -4.17 7.25 -36.36
C ASN A 26 -3.26 7.82 -35.26
N GLY A 27 -2.53 6.94 -34.56
CA GLY A 27 -1.05 6.95 -34.47
C GLY A 27 -0.25 8.24 -34.23
N ALA A 28 -0.83 9.35 -33.78
CA ALA A 28 -0.13 10.63 -33.64
C ALA A 28 -0.33 11.22 -32.23
N ALA A 29 0.74 11.81 -31.72
CA ALA A 29 0.84 12.46 -30.42
C ALA A 29 -0.39 13.36 -30.12
N GLY A 30 -1.18 12.99 -29.11
CA GLY A 30 -2.33 13.79 -28.69
C GLY A 30 -3.43 13.09 -27.89
N HIS A 31 -3.28 11.81 -27.52
CA HIS A 31 -4.27 11.14 -26.65
C HIS A 31 -4.38 11.86 -25.30
N ASP A 32 -5.55 12.38 -24.99
CA ASP A 32 -5.86 12.94 -23.67
C ASP A 32 -6.37 11.81 -22.77
N GLU A 33 -5.60 11.51 -21.72
CA GLU A 33 -5.93 10.46 -20.76
C GLU A 33 -7.17 10.81 -19.91
N ALA A 34 -7.60 12.08 -19.93
CA ALA A 34 -8.74 12.55 -19.15
C ALA A 34 -10.05 11.80 -19.43
N ASP A 35 -10.22 11.24 -20.63
CA ASP A 35 -11.44 10.53 -21.04
C ASP A 35 -11.30 8.99 -20.96
N ASP A 36 -10.16 8.49 -20.47
CA ASP A 36 -9.95 7.05 -20.41
C ASP A 36 -10.86 6.39 -19.40
N LEU A 37 -11.50 5.28 -19.80
CA LEU A 37 -12.28 4.43 -18.92
C LEU A 37 -11.73 3.02 -18.89
N PHE A 38 -11.74 2.41 -17.72
CA PHE A 38 -11.22 1.07 -17.47
C PHE A 38 -12.26 0.15 -16.86
N GLU A 39 -12.21 -1.12 -17.25
CA GLU A 39 -12.94 -2.21 -16.60
C GLU A 39 -11.95 -3.32 -16.19
N VAL A 40 -12.34 -4.18 -15.25
CA VAL A 40 -11.47 -5.27 -14.79
C VAL A 40 -12.11 -6.60 -15.11
N ARG A 41 -11.30 -7.51 -15.64
CA ARG A 41 -11.68 -8.89 -15.94
C ARG A 41 -10.84 -9.80 -15.03
N TRP A 42 -11.51 -10.50 -14.12
CA TRP A 42 -10.84 -11.37 -13.15
C TRP A 42 -10.60 -12.76 -13.73
N ASP A 43 -9.44 -13.30 -13.39
CA ASP A 43 -9.07 -14.70 -13.59
C ASP A 43 -9.20 -15.47 -12.26
N ASP A 44 -8.57 -16.64 -12.20
CA ASP A 44 -8.61 -17.51 -11.02
C ASP A 44 -7.84 -16.94 -9.82
N VAL A 45 -8.26 -17.42 -8.64
CA VAL A 45 -7.58 -17.17 -7.37
C VAL A 45 -6.68 -18.35 -7.05
N VAL A 46 -5.41 -18.06 -6.79
CA VAL A 46 -4.42 -19.05 -6.40
C VAL A 46 -4.17 -18.98 -4.90
N THR A 47 -4.12 -20.13 -4.24
CA THR A 47 -3.76 -20.20 -2.81
C THR A 47 -2.25 -20.16 -2.64
N LEU A 48 -1.78 -19.34 -1.71
CA LEU A 48 -0.39 -19.24 -1.30
C LEU A 48 -0.23 -19.89 0.07
N GLU A 49 0.74 -20.77 0.25
CA GLU A 49 0.91 -21.52 1.51
C GLU A 49 2.33 -21.46 2.05
N SER A 50 2.48 -21.20 3.35
CA SER A 50 3.77 -21.26 4.05
C SER A 50 3.65 -22.05 5.35
N ARG A 51 4.76 -22.69 5.74
CA ARG A 51 4.92 -23.39 7.02
C ARG A 51 5.82 -22.65 8.01
N THR A 52 6.27 -21.44 7.65
CA THR A 52 7.11 -20.60 8.50
C THR A 52 6.27 -19.51 9.13
N ALA A 53 6.40 -19.30 10.43
CA ALA A 53 5.58 -18.37 11.19
C ALA A 53 6.32 -17.78 12.38
N MET A 54 5.79 -16.66 12.87
CA MET A 54 6.17 -16.04 14.13
C MET A 54 4.95 -16.03 15.04
N LYS A 55 5.08 -16.50 16.28
CA LYS A 55 3.97 -16.54 17.26
C LYS A 55 2.68 -17.14 16.68
N ASN A 56 2.82 -18.23 15.91
CA ASN A 56 1.72 -18.95 15.27
C ASN A 56 0.93 -18.15 14.21
N ARG A 57 1.56 -17.13 13.62
CA ARG A 57 0.99 -16.25 12.58
C ARG A 57 1.96 -16.10 11.40
N SER A 58 1.42 -16.06 10.20
CA SER A 58 2.14 -15.92 8.93
C SER A 58 1.16 -15.72 7.78
N MET A 59 1.68 -15.44 6.58
CA MET A 59 0.91 -15.20 5.36
C MET A 59 -0.13 -14.07 5.47
N GLU A 60 0.05 -13.20 6.46
CA GLU A 60 -0.60 -11.89 6.55
C GLU A 60 0.19 -10.96 5.63
N LEU A 61 -0.11 -11.03 4.34
CA LEU A 61 0.61 -10.31 3.30
C LEU A 61 0.01 -8.91 3.14
N SER A 62 0.71 -7.90 3.65
CA SER A 62 0.23 -6.51 3.65
C SER A 62 0.52 -5.74 2.37
N GLU A 63 1.31 -6.28 1.43
CA GLU A 63 1.57 -5.64 0.14
C GLU A 63 2.10 -6.66 -0.88
N LEU A 64 1.89 -6.38 -2.17
CA LEU A 64 2.39 -7.10 -3.33
C LEU A 64 3.20 -6.14 -4.21
N VAL A 65 4.46 -6.46 -4.50
CA VAL A 65 5.34 -5.57 -5.27
C VAL A 65 6.15 -6.33 -6.30
N ARG A 66 6.22 -5.80 -7.52
CA ARG A 66 7.16 -6.26 -8.54
C ARG A 66 8.51 -5.60 -8.32
N TYR A 67 9.53 -6.42 -8.14
CA TYR A 67 10.90 -5.97 -8.05
C TYR A 67 11.78 -6.75 -9.01
N ARG A 68 12.18 -6.07 -10.10
CA ARG A 68 12.91 -6.68 -11.22
C ARG A 68 12.09 -7.83 -11.82
N HIS A 69 12.63 -9.05 -11.80
CA HIS A 69 11.96 -10.26 -12.29
C HIS A 69 11.19 -11.02 -11.18
N LEU A 70 11.07 -10.45 -9.98
CA LEU A 70 10.41 -11.06 -8.85
C LEU A 70 9.05 -10.41 -8.60
N LEU A 71 8.06 -11.23 -8.26
CA LEU A 71 6.85 -10.81 -7.56
C LEU A 71 7.05 -11.11 -6.07
N LEU A 72 6.88 -10.11 -5.22
CA LEU A 72 7.16 -10.20 -3.80
C LEU A 72 5.92 -9.86 -2.98
N GLY A 73 5.60 -10.69 -1.99
CA GLY A 73 4.61 -10.38 -0.95
C GLY A 73 5.32 -10.13 0.38
N VAL A 74 5.01 -9.03 1.08
CA VAL A 74 5.61 -8.71 2.38
C VAL A 74 4.70 -9.16 3.51
N CYS A 75 5.23 -9.85 4.52
CA CYS A 75 4.44 -10.31 5.66
C CYS A 75 4.72 -9.48 6.91
N ASP A 76 3.69 -8.84 7.43
CA ASP A 76 3.78 -7.86 8.53
C ASP A 76 4.00 -8.49 9.92
N ILE A 77 3.73 -9.79 10.06
CA ILE A 77 3.96 -10.53 11.30
C ILE A 77 5.35 -11.15 11.34
N THR A 78 5.79 -11.75 10.24
CA THR A 78 7.04 -12.51 10.22
C THR A 78 8.24 -11.67 9.82
N GLY A 79 8.03 -10.46 9.26
CA GLY A 79 9.06 -9.65 8.61
C GLY A 79 9.70 -10.34 7.40
N LEU A 80 9.11 -11.44 6.94
CA LEU A 80 9.57 -12.14 5.74
C LEU A 80 8.96 -11.49 4.50
N ILE A 81 9.81 -11.31 3.50
CA ILE A 81 9.37 -11.00 2.15
C ILE A 81 9.43 -12.31 1.36
N PHE A 82 8.30 -12.74 0.84
CA PHE A 82 8.17 -13.95 0.05
C PHE A 82 8.24 -13.63 -1.43
N LYS A 83 9.08 -14.36 -2.18
CA LYS A 83 8.93 -14.48 -3.63
C LYS A 83 7.70 -15.34 -3.91
N ILE A 84 6.80 -14.84 -4.74
CA ILE A 84 5.60 -15.53 -5.19
C ILE A 84 5.76 -15.88 -6.67
N THR A 85 5.33 -17.07 -7.06
CA THR A 85 5.19 -17.47 -8.47
C THR A 85 3.73 -17.58 -8.86
N MET A 86 3.42 -17.43 -10.15
CA MET A 86 2.04 -17.43 -10.64
C MET A 86 1.29 -18.75 -10.41
N ASP A 87 2.01 -19.85 -10.22
CA ASP A 87 1.47 -21.16 -9.85
C ASP A 87 1.27 -21.34 -8.33
N GLY A 88 1.43 -20.27 -7.54
CA GLY A 88 1.08 -20.24 -6.12
C GLY A 88 2.19 -20.62 -5.14
N ARG A 89 3.40 -20.92 -5.64
CA ARG A 89 4.52 -21.24 -4.74
C ARG A 89 5.09 -19.97 -4.11
N VAL A 90 5.39 -20.06 -2.82
CA VAL A 90 6.02 -18.99 -2.05
C VAL A 90 7.38 -19.42 -1.52
N PHE A 91 8.36 -18.51 -1.59
CA PHE A 91 9.74 -18.76 -1.18
C PHE A 91 10.22 -17.63 -0.29
N GLN A 92 10.76 -17.93 0.88
CA GLN A 92 11.38 -16.92 1.73
C GLN A 92 12.53 -16.27 0.95
N ARG A 93 12.49 -14.94 0.79
CA ARG A 93 13.47 -14.21 0.00
C ARG A 93 14.31 -13.26 0.85
N TYR A 94 13.67 -12.50 1.71
CA TYR A 94 14.32 -11.59 2.65
C TYR A 94 13.70 -11.76 4.05
N ALA A 95 14.50 -11.55 5.09
CA ALA A 95 14.05 -11.43 6.47
C ALA A 95 14.46 -10.04 6.98
N VAL A 96 13.48 -9.28 7.46
CA VAL A 96 13.65 -7.84 7.74
C VAL A 96 13.41 -7.59 9.23
N ALA A 97 14.43 -7.08 9.90
CA ALA A 97 14.37 -6.67 11.30
C ALA A 97 13.68 -5.30 11.47
N ASP A 98 13.02 -5.10 12.62
CA ASP A 98 12.27 -3.89 12.92
C ASP A 98 13.19 -2.65 13.09
N GLY A 99 12.59 -1.45 13.06
CA GLY A 99 13.28 -0.20 13.37
C GLY A 99 14.53 0.05 12.53
N ASN A 100 15.64 0.37 13.19
CA ASN A 100 16.93 0.66 12.56
C ASN A 100 17.66 -0.59 12.00
N GLY A 101 17.06 -1.77 12.13
CA GLY A 101 17.64 -3.05 11.69
C GLY A 101 18.33 -3.86 12.80
N ASP A 102 18.48 -3.29 14.00
CA ASP A 102 19.09 -3.96 15.17
C ASP A 102 18.04 -4.37 16.22
N GLU A 103 16.77 -4.46 15.81
CA GLU A 103 15.68 -4.92 16.66
C GLU A 103 15.46 -6.43 16.50
N PRO A 104 15.32 -7.20 17.60
CA PRO A 104 15.09 -8.65 17.53
C PRO A 104 13.69 -9.01 17.00
N LYS A 105 12.76 -8.04 17.00
CA LYS A 105 11.41 -8.21 16.49
C LYS A 105 11.42 -8.06 14.96
N PRO A 106 10.62 -8.86 14.21
CA PRO A 106 10.46 -8.64 12.77
C PRO A 106 9.74 -7.34 12.42
N PHE A 107 10.08 -6.78 11.27
CA PHE A 107 9.51 -5.53 10.78
C PHE A 107 8.06 -5.68 10.35
N LYS A 108 7.18 -4.84 10.89
CA LYS A 108 5.77 -4.74 10.47
C LYS A 108 5.70 -3.97 9.16
N SER A 109 5.86 -4.69 8.05
CA SER A 109 5.86 -4.12 6.69
C SER A 109 4.42 -3.92 6.21
N GLU A 110 4.09 -2.74 5.69
CA GLU A 110 2.73 -2.37 5.28
C GLU A 110 2.62 -1.80 3.88
N TRP A 111 3.73 -1.34 3.32
CA TRP A 111 3.78 -0.84 1.96
C TRP A 111 5.14 -1.12 1.35
N ALA A 112 5.17 -1.19 0.04
CA ALA A 112 6.40 -1.39 -0.72
C ALA A 112 6.29 -0.75 -2.10
N THR A 113 7.41 -0.27 -2.61
CA THR A 113 7.51 0.28 -3.96
C THR A 113 8.92 0.11 -4.50
N THR A 114 9.16 0.51 -5.75
CA THR A 114 10.51 0.51 -6.32
C THR A 114 10.91 1.94 -6.70
N LYS A 115 12.12 2.33 -6.34
CA LYS A 115 12.70 3.64 -6.66
C LYS A 115 14.18 3.48 -6.91
N ASP A 116 14.65 4.00 -8.05
CA ASP A 116 16.07 4.04 -8.43
C ASP A 116 16.75 2.65 -8.37
N GLY A 117 16.01 1.61 -8.77
CA GLY A 117 16.50 0.23 -8.80
C GLY A 117 16.53 -0.48 -7.44
N LEU A 118 16.06 0.16 -6.37
CA LEU A 118 15.93 -0.42 -5.03
C LEU A 118 14.47 -0.79 -4.75
N LEU A 119 14.27 -1.85 -3.95
CA LEU A 119 13.00 -2.16 -3.31
C LEU A 119 12.91 -1.38 -2.00
N TRP A 120 11.90 -0.52 -1.88
CA TRP A 120 11.61 0.24 -0.67
C TRP A 120 10.45 -0.42 0.05
N VAL A 121 10.59 -0.65 1.36
CA VAL A 121 9.57 -1.29 2.22
C VAL A 121 9.43 -0.49 3.49
N GLY A 122 8.23 -0.06 3.83
CA GLY A 122 7.97 0.70 5.05
C GLY A 122 6.86 0.13 5.90
N SER A 123 6.72 0.72 7.08
CA SER A 123 5.69 0.39 8.07
C SER A 123 4.62 1.49 8.11
N ILE A 124 3.78 1.47 9.15
CA ILE A 124 2.62 2.36 9.33
C ILE A 124 2.98 3.85 9.41
N GLY A 125 4.25 4.21 9.66
CA GLY A 125 4.74 5.59 9.57
C GLY A 125 4.32 6.51 10.73
N LYS A 126 4.14 5.96 11.93
CA LYS A 126 3.84 6.74 13.14
C LYS A 126 4.46 6.12 14.38
N GLU A 127 4.50 6.88 15.47
CA GLU A 127 4.97 6.37 16.75
C GLU A 127 4.08 5.23 17.30
N TRP A 128 4.71 4.32 18.04
CA TRP A 128 4.00 3.44 18.96
C TRP A 128 3.90 4.15 20.30
N ALA A 129 2.67 4.36 20.79
CA ALA A 129 2.40 5.10 22.00
C ALA A 129 1.44 4.33 22.92
N THR A 130 1.48 4.66 24.21
CA THR A 130 0.47 4.19 25.18
C THR A 130 -0.88 4.85 24.91
N PRO A 131 -1.98 4.32 25.47
CA PRO A 131 -3.29 5.02 25.42
C PRO A 131 -3.28 6.43 26.03
N SER A 132 -2.33 6.71 26.94
CA SER A 132 -2.12 8.04 27.51
C SER A 132 -1.27 8.98 26.63
N GLY A 133 -0.83 8.54 25.45
CA GLY A 133 -0.06 9.31 24.49
C GLY A 133 1.46 9.31 24.71
N ALA A 134 1.98 8.54 25.67
CA ALA A 134 3.42 8.42 25.89
C ALA A 134 4.05 7.55 24.79
N ILE A 135 5.03 8.10 24.07
CA ILE A 135 5.74 7.38 23.01
C ILE A 135 6.59 6.26 23.64
N LEU A 136 6.37 5.03 23.18
CA LEU A 136 7.13 3.85 23.58
C LEU A 136 8.37 3.68 22.68
N HIS A 137 8.20 3.78 21.36
CA HIS A 137 9.28 3.71 20.37
C HIS A 137 8.82 4.23 19.00
N ARG A 138 9.78 4.40 18.09
CA ARG A 138 9.60 4.98 16.74
C ARG A 138 9.88 4.01 15.59
N ASN A 139 9.98 2.72 15.88
CA ASN A 139 10.41 1.71 14.90
C ASN A 139 9.59 1.67 13.59
N ALA A 140 8.29 1.98 13.65
CA ALA A 140 7.42 2.04 12.48
C ALA A 140 7.64 3.28 11.58
N GLU A 141 8.51 4.20 11.99
CA GLU A 141 8.94 5.34 11.17
C GLU A 141 10.22 5.03 10.37
N TRP A 142 10.77 3.81 10.47
CA TRP A 142 11.93 3.40 9.68
C TRP A 142 11.50 2.73 8.38
N VAL A 143 12.25 2.98 7.31
CA VAL A 143 12.03 2.40 5.98
C VAL A 143 13.27 1.62 5.54
N LYS A 144 13.04 0.54 4.80
CA LYS A 144 14.04 -0.43 4.38
C LYS A 144 14.26 -0.30 2.89
N ALA A 145 15.50 -0.12 2.45
CA ALA A 145 15.87 -0.19 1.04
C ALA A 145 16.69 -1.46 0.79
N ILE A 146 16.24 -2.28 -0.18
CA ILE A 146 16.86 -3.56 -0.51
C ILE A 146 17.41 -3.49 -1.94
N ASP A 147 18.71 -3.71 -2.08
CA ASP A 147 19.39 -3.63 -3.37
C ASP A 147 19.28 -4.93 -4.19
N ALA A 148 19.92 -4.94 -5.37
CA ALA A 148 19.92 -6.07 -6.28
C ALA A 148 20.65 -7.32 -5.72
N ASN A 149 21.54 -7.13 -4.74
CA ASN A 149 22.34 -8.16 -4.08
C ASN A 149 21.69 -8.64 -2.78
N GLY A 150 20.58 -8.02 -2.35
CA GLY A 150 19.89 -8.33 -1.11
C GLY A 150 20.46 -7.61 0.13
N ARG A 151 21.33 -6.61 -0.04
CA ARG A 151 21.75 -5.75 1.07
C ARG A 151 20.57 -4.89 1.49
N ILE A 152 20.33 -4.82 2.79
CA ILE A 152 19.28 -4.02 3.40
C ILE A 152 19.92 -2.80 4.06
N GLU A 153 19.44 -1.62 3.70
CA GLU A 153 19.74 -0.36 4.36
C GLU A 153 18.51 0.16 5.08
N ASN A 154 18.71 0.76 6.26
CA ASN A 154 17.64 1.27 7.11
C ASN A 154 17.70 2.80 7.14
N TYR A 155 16.60 3.44 6.78
CA TYR A 155 16.46 4.89 6.69
C TYR A 155 15.47 5.37 7.74
N ASP A 156 15.88 6.35 8.55
CA ASP A 156 14.99 7.04 9.47
C ASP A 156 14.10 8.01 8.68
N TRP A 157 12.81 7.67 8.56
CA TRP A 157 11.79 8.50 7.91
C TRP A 157 10.96 9.29 8.93
N GLY A 158 11.34 9.32 10.21
CA GLY A 158 10.66 10.13 11.23
C GLY A 158 10.40 11.58 10.78
N PRO A 159 11.41 12.33 10.28
CA PRO A 159 11.21 13.67 9.75
C PRO A 159 10.25 13.74 8.55
N VAL A 160 10.27 12.72 7.68
CA VAL A 160 9.39 12.63 6.51
C VAL A 160 7.93 12.44 6.96
N TYR A 161 7.67 11.47 7.84
CA TYR A 161 6.33 11.23 8.38
C TYR A 161 5.81 12.42 9.19
N GLN A 162 6.68 13.12 9.91
CA GLN A 162 6.32 14.36 10.58
C GLN A 162 5.89 15.45 9.57
N ALA A 163 6.61 15.64 8.47
CA ALA A 163 6.25 16.61 7.43
C ALA A 163 4.89 16.28 6.80
N LEU A 164 4.61 14.99 6.53
CA LEU A 164 3.30 14.53 6.05
C LEU A 164 2.18 14.84 7.06
N ARG A 165 2.43 14.62 8.36
CA ARG A 165 1.47 14.95 9.43
C ARG A 165 1.21 16.44 9.56
N TYR A 166 2.21 17.29 9.38
CA TYR A 166 2.01 18.74 9.31
C TYR A 166 1.15 19.15 8.11
N ALA A 167 1.46 18.63 6.92
CA ALA A 167 0.73 18.96 5.70
C ALA A 167 -0.74 18.52 5.74
N THR A 168 -1.07 17.50 6.53
CA THR A 168 -2.42 16.92 6.65
C THR A 168 -3.17 17.33 7.92
N ASN A 169 -2.61 18.21 8.75
CA ASN A 169 -3.18 18.58 10.05
C ASN A 169 -3.40 17.39 11.01
N THR A 170 -2.55 16.37 10.94
CA THR A 170 -2.62 15.14 11.78
C THR A 170 -1.45 15.04 12.75
N SER A 171 -0.89 16.18 13.14
CA SER A 171 0.14 16.26 14.19
C SER A 171 -0.45 15.84 15.54
N SER A 172 0.42 15.45 16.48
CA SER A 172 0.02 14.99 17.82
C SER A 172 -0.95 15.99 18.49
N PRO A 173 -2.07 15.52 19.09
CA PRO A 173 -2.40 14.13 19.40
C PRO A 173 -3.00 13.32 18.24
N GLY A 174 -3.27 13.92 17.08
CA GLY A 174 -3.70 13.22 15.87
C GLY A 174 -2.65 12.24 15.32
N TYR A 175 -2.98 11.51 14.25
CA TYR A 175 -2.06 10.60 13.58
C TYR A 175 -2.44 10.35 12.12
N LEU A 176 -1.47 9.85 11.37
CA LEU A 176 -1.60 9.39 10.00
C LEU A 176 -1.06 7.96 9.92
N TRP A 177 -1.76 7.08 9.22
CA TRP A 177 -1.39 5.67 9.07
C TRP A 177 -1.20 5.34 7.59
N HIS A 178 -0.05 4.80 7.22
CA HIS A 178 0.33 4.58 5.83
C HIS A 178 0.39 3.09 5.46
N GLU A 179 -0.37 2.70 4.43
CA GLU A 179 -0.28 1.36 3.80
C GLU A 179 -0.28 1.42 2.27
N ALA A 180 -0.76 2.52 1.66
CA ALA A 180 -0.65 2.73 0.23
C ALA A 180 0.36 3.85 -0.07
N VAL A 181 1.57 3.45 -0.45
CA VAL A 181 2.67 4.37 -0.82
C VAL A 181 3.30 3.91 -2.13
N HIS A 182 3.50 4.84 -3.06
CA HIS A 182 4.11 4.55 -4.36
C HIS A 182 5.06 5.64 -4.82
N TRP A 183 6.15 5.22 -5.44
CA TRP A 183 7.08 6.09 -6.13
C TRP A 183 6.71 6.18 -7.62
N ASP A 184 6.34 7.37 -8.07
CA ASP A 184 6.12 7.66 -9.49
C ASP A 184 7.45 8.04 -10.16
N ASP A 185 8.10 7.04 -10.77
CA ASP A 185 9.42 7.20 -11.38
C ASP A 185 9.44 8.26 -12.49
N ARG A 186 8.40 8.31 -13.32
CA ARG A 186 8.32 9.24 -14.46
C ARG A 186 8.19 10.69 -14.00
N ALA A 187 7.39 10.94 -12.96
CA ALA A 187 7.15 12.29 -12.44
C ALA A 187 8.06 12.68 -11.27
N ARG A 188 8.95 11.77 -10.83
CA ARG A 188 9.87 11.93 -9.69
C ARG A 188 9.19 12.44 -8.41
N ARG A 189 8.11 11.77 -8.02
CA ARG A 189 7.31 12.17 -6.85
C ARG A 189 6.74 10.97 -6.11
N TRP A 190 6.51 11.15 -4.83
CA TRP A 190 5.82 10.19 -3.98
C TRP A 190 4.31 10.40 -4.01
N ILE A 191 3.58 9.30 -4.00
CA ILE A 191 2.13 9.25 -3.87
C ILE A 191 1.81 8.49 -2.58
N PHE A 192 1.07 9.12 -1.67
CA PHE A 192 0.53 8.47 -0.48
C PHE A 192 -0.98 8.54 -0.49
N LEU A 193 -1.60 7.40 -0.20
CA LEU A 193 -3.01 7.29 0.17
C LEU A 193 -3.06 6.71 1.58
N PRO A 194 -3.08 7.54 2.64
CA PRO A 194 -3.11 7.03 4.01
C PRO A 194 -4.32 6.11 4.24
N ARG A 195 -4.13 5.02 4.98
CA ARG A 195 -5.23 4.13 5.37
C ARG A 195 -6.16 4.83 6.36
N LYS A 196 -5.56 5.49 7.35
CA LYS A 196 -6.25 6.15 8.47
C LYS A 196 -5.73 7.56 8.71
N SER A 197 -6.60 8.43 9.17
CA SER A 197 -6.28 9.82 9.53
C SER A 197 -7.12 10.29 10.71
N SER A 198 -6.48 10.91 11.69
CA SER A 198 -7.14 11.58 12.81
C SER A 198 -6.46 12.92 13.05
N GLU A 199 -7.22 14.01 13.05
CA GLU A 199 -6.71 15.36 13.32
C GLU A 199 -6.69 15.69 14.82
N VAL A 200 -7.59 15.08 15.60
CA VAL A 200 -7.88 15.53 16.97
C VAL A 200 -7.55 14.52 18.06
N GLY A 201 -7.62 13.22 17.76
CA GLY A 201 -7.56 12.17 18.78
C GLY A 201 -6.39 11.21 18.57
N PRO A 202 -5.80 10.68 19.66
CA PRO A 202 -4.78 9.65 19.57
C PRO A 202 -5.34 8.35 19.00
N TYR A 203 -4.44 7.49 18.55
CA TYR A 203 -4.77 6.14 18.13
C TYR A 203 -5.38 5.33 19.30
N THR A 204 -6.52 4.72 19.06
CA THR A 204 -7.05 3.60 19.85
C THR A 204 -7.55 2.53 18.89
N GLU A 205 -7.41 1.25 19.26
CA GLU A 205 -7.82 0.13 18.41
C GLU A 205 -9.31 0.20 18.03
N GLU A 206 -10.16 0.68 18.94
CA GLU A 206 -11.61 0.80 18.73
C GLU A 206 -11.95 1.92 17.73
N THR A 207 -11.39 3.12 17.91
CA THR A 207 -11.74 4.26 17.06
C THR A 207 -11.10 4.16 15.67
N ASP A 208 -9.90 3.58 15.57
CA ASP A 208 -9.15 3.45 14.33
C ASP A 208 -9.89 2.65 13.24
N GLN A 209 -10.73 1.68 13.63
CA GLN A 209 -11.58 0.93 12.68
C GLN A 209 -12.42 1.88 11.81
N ARG A 210 -12.76 3.07 12.30
CA ARG A 210 -13.59 4.08 11.64
C ARG A 210 -12.84 5.38 11.29
N MET A 211 -11.51 5.35 11.24
CA MET A 211 -10.67 6.50 10.86
C MET A 211 -10.23 6.49 9.39
N GLY A 212 -10.95 5.78 8.52
CA GLY A 212 -10.70 5.75 7.07
C GLY A 212 -10.73 7.16 6.46
N THR A 213 -9.87 7.40 5.48
CA THR A 213 -9.70 8.72 4.87
C THR A 213 -9.79 8.67 3.33
N ASN A 214 -9.87 9.86 2.72
CA ASN A 214 -9.85 10.07 1.28
C ASN A 214 -8.65 10.92 0.82
N LEU A 215 -7.66 11.14 1.69
CA LEU A 215 -6.50 11.95 1.37
C LEU A 215 -5.65 11.35 0.23
N LEU A 216 -5.24 12.21 -0.69
CA LEU A 216 -4.20 11.99 -1.69
C LEU A 216 -3.07 12.99 -1.41
N ILE A 217 -1.90 12.46 -1.07
CA ILE A 217 -0.72 13.28 -0.83
C ILE A 217 0.26 13.04 -1.96
N VAL A 218 0.64 14.12 -2.64
CA VAL A 218 1.65 14.13 -3.69
C VAL A 218 2.83 14.93 -3.19
N ALA A 219 3.97 14.29 -3.02
CA ALA A 219 5.18 14.93 -2.50
C ALA A 219 6.33 14.84 -3.49
N SER A 220 7.10 15.92 -3.61
CA SER A 220 8.41 15.92 -4.27
C SER A 220 9.35 14.88 -3.66
N GLU A 221 10.38 14.49 -4.40
CA GLU A 221 11.34 13.46 -3.99
C GLU A 221 11.97 13.70 -2.62
N ASP A 222 12.31 14.94 -2.31
CA ASP A 222 12.93 15.39 -1.07
C ASP A 222 11.92 15.88 -0.03
N PHE A 223 10.62 15.74 -0.31
CA PHE A 223 9.50 16.18 0.54
C PHE A 223 9.48 17.70 0.82
N SER A 224 10.16 18.52 0.01
CA SER A 224 10.16 19.99 0.14
C SER A 224 8.85 20.64 -0.31
N ASP A 225 8.19 20.05 -1.32
CA ASP A 225 6.81 20.35 -1.74
C ASP A 225 5.91 19.15 -1.43
N ILE A 226 4.86 19.38 -0.63
CA ILE A 226 3.85 18.38 -0.27
C ILE A 226 2.47 18.99 -0.57
N ARG A 227 1.74 18.36 -1.49
CA ARG A 227 0.39 18.77 -1.88
C ARG A 227 -0.62 17.75 -1.40
N VAL A 228 -1.63 18.23 -0.69
CA VAL A 228 -2.71 17.41 -0.14
C VAL A 228 -3.99 17.70 -0.90
N ARG A 229 -4.65 16.63 -1.34
CA ARG A 229 -5.93 16.61 -2.07
C ARG A 229 -6.80 15.49 -1.52
N THR A 230 -7.98 15.33 -2.10
CA THR A 230 -8.90 14.23 -1.76
C THR A 230 -9.34 13.47 -3.01
N ILE A 231 -9.69 12.19 -2.84
CA ILE A 231 -10.25 11.33 -3.90
C ILE A 231 -11.60 10.80 -3.42
N GLY A 232 -12.68 11.29 -4.04
CA GLY A 232 -14.05 10.96 -3.64
C GLY A 232 -14.38 11.37 -2.19
N ASP A 233 -15.41 10.76 -1.63
CA ASP A 233 -15.88 11.08 -0.28
C ASP A 233 -15.12 10.28 0.81
N VAL A 234 -15.14 10.80 2.04
CA VAL A 234 -14.65 10.07 3.21
C VAL A 234 -15.59 8.90 3.50
N GLU A 235 -15.02 7.71 3.59
CA GLU A 235 -15.71 6.49 4.00
C GLU A 235 -15.04 5.97 5.26
N PRO A 236 -15.58 6.28 6.46
CA PRO A 236 -14.89 6.05 7.73
C PRO A 236 -14.41 4.60 7.93
N GLU A 237 -15.19 3.64 7.41
CA GLU A 237 -14.90 2.21 7.53
C GLU A 237 -13.90 1.68 6.50
N TYR A 238 -13.58 2.45 5.45
CA TYR A 238 -12.70 2.04 4.36
C TYR A 238 -11.40 2.83 4.34
N GLY A 239 -10.28 2.14 4.51
CA GLY A 239 -8.94 2.74 4.39
C GLY A 239 -8.20 2.24 3.16
N PHE A 240 -7.37 3.08 2.55
CA PHE A 240 -6.50 2.68 1.45
C PHE A 240 -5.43 1.70 1.90
N THR A 241 -5.16 0.67 1.09
CA THR A 241 -4.21 -0.40 1.42
C THR A 241 -3.12 -0.61 0.37
N ALA A 242 -3.37 -0.26 -0.88
CA ALA A 242 -2.35 -0.29 -1.93
C ALA A 242 -2.60 0.78 -2.99
N VAL A 243 -1.52 1.21 -3.65
CA VAL A 243 -1.57 2.11 -4.81
C VAL A 243 -0.44 1.78 -5.79
N ARG A 244 -0.74 1.76 -7.08
CA ARG A 244 0.27 1.64 -8.15
C ARG A 244 -0.05 2.56 -9.30
N LYS A 245 1.01 3.10 -9.92
CA LYS A 245 0.86 3.79 -11.20
C LYS A 245 0.45 2.82 -12.29
N LEU A 246 -0.46 3.25 -13.14
CA LEU A 246 -0.87 2.52 -14.32
C LEU A 246 0.26 2.53 -15.36
N PRO A 247 0.78 1.38 -15.82
CA PRO A 247 1.88 1.36 -16.77
C PRO A 247 1.54 2.09 -18.07
N GLY A 248 2.46 2.91 -18.55
CA GLY A 248 2.33 3.65 -19.81
C GLY A 248 1.49 4.94 -19.74
N THR A 249 0.90 5.27 -18.60
CA THR A 249 0.13 6.52 -18.43
C THR A 249 0.99 7.65 -17.86
N ARG A 250 0.48 8.89 -17.96
CA ARG A 250 1.11 10.06 -17.34
C ARG A 250 0.76 10.16 -15.87
N ASP A 251 -0.52 10.07 -15.52
CA ASP A 251 -1.00 10.46 -14.19
C ASP A 251 -2.10 9.54 -13.65
N LEU A 252 -2.30 8.36 -14.22
CA LEU A 252 -3.30 7.40 -13.76
C LEU A 252 -2.73 6.39 -12.76
N PHE A 253 -3.50 6.11 -11.72
CA PHE A 253 -3.17 5.19 -10.64
C PHE A 253 -4.34 4.26 -10.37
N ILE A 254 -4.03 3.08 -9.85
CA ILE A 254 -4.98 2.11 -9.33
C ILE A 254 -4.77 2.01 -7.81
N ALA A 255 -5.85 1.91 -7.05
CA ALA A 255 -5.78 1.77 -5.59
C ALA A 255 -6.82 0.81 -5.04
N LEU A 256 -6.50 0.20 -3.90
CA LEU A 256 -7.41 -0.61 -3.10
C LEU A 256 -7.83 0.13 -1.83
N LYS A 257 -9.10 -0.06 -1.43
CA LYS A 257 -9.59 0.25 -0.10
C LYS A 257 -10.14 -1.02 0.56
N VAL A 258 -9.84 -1.17 1.84
CA VAL A 258 -10.29 -2.28 2.69
C VAL A 258 -11.14 -1.75 3.83
N LYS A 259 -12.26 -2.44 4.08
CA LYS A 259 -13.03 -2.36 5.31
C LYS A 259 -12.66 -3.53 6.21
N GLU A 260 -12.45 -3.24 7.49
CA GLU A 260 -12.28 -4.22 8.57
C GLU A 260 -12.90 -3.63 9.83
N VAL A 261 -14.18 -3.92 10.04
CA VAL A 261 -14.98 -3.34 11.14
C VAL A 261 -15.80 -4.45 11.76
N ASP A 262 -15.67 -4.64 13.07
CA ASP A 262 -16.43 -5.65 13.82
C ASP A 262 -16.32 -7.07 13.21
N GLY A 263 -15.15 -7.40 12.66
CA GLY A 263 -14.86 -8.69 12.00
C GLY A 263 -15.36 -8.81 10.55
N VAL A 264 -16.08 -7.80 10.03
CA VAL A 264 -16.52 -7.78 8.62
C VAL A 264 -15.42 -7.21 7.74
N GLN A 265 -15.06 -7.95 6.70
CA GLN A 265 -14.04 -7.58 5.73
C GLN A 265 -14.65 -7.35 4.35
N HIS A 266 -14.17 -6.33 3.64
CA HIS A 266 -14.54 -6.10 2.25
C HIS A 266 -13.45 -5.29 1.55
N THR A 267 -13.15 -5.64 0.30
CA THR A 267 -12.20 -4.89 -0.53
C THR A 267 -12.87 -4.34 -1.78
N LYS A 268 -12.52 -3.11 -2.11
CA LYS A 268 -12.90 -2.42 -3.34
C LYS A 268 -11.70 -1.75 -3.99
N MET A 269 -11.81 -1.44 -5.27
CA MET A 269 -10.74 -0.88 -6.09
C MET A 269 -11.21 0.33 -6.87
N THR A 270 -10.28 1.21 -7.22
CA THR A 270 -10.53 2.32 -8.14
C THR A 270 -9.35 2.56 -9.08
N VAL A 271 -9.62 3.24 -10.19
CA VAL A 271 -8.63 3.89 -11.06
C VAL A 271 -8.91 5.38 -11.02
N PHE A 272 -7.90 6.19 -10.76
CA PHE A 272 -8.02 7.62 -10.58
C PHE A 272 -6.81 8.39 -11.13
N ASP A 273 -6.95 9.67 -11.40
CA ASP A 273 -5.84 10.56 -11.74
C ASP A 273 -5.34 11.38 -10.54
N VAL A 274 -4.22 12.11 -10.70
CA VAL A 274 -3.68 12.96 -9.62
C VAL A 274 -4.57 14.14 -9.21
N GLU A 275 -5.60 14.45 -10.00
CA GLU A 275 -6.63 15.45 -9.67
C GLU A 275 -7.80 14.81 -8.89
N GLY A 276 -7.77 13.49 -8.66
CA GLY A 276 -8.79 12.73 -7.93
C GLY A 276 -10.01 12.35 -8.77
N ARG A 277 -9.94 12.47 -10.10
CA ARG A 277 -11.01 12.05 -11.01
C ARG A 277 -10.98 10.54 -11.19
N PHE A 278 -12.16 9.92 -11.22
CA PHE A 278 -12.30 8.47 -11.37
C PHE A 278 -12.38 8.04 -12.83
N HIS A 279 -11.75 6.91 -13.15
CA HIS A 279 -11.61 6.36 -14.50
C HIS A 279 -12.15 4.93 -14.63
N LEU A 280 -12.89 4.42 -13.64
CA LEU A 280 -13.58 3.14 -13.78
C LEU A 280 -14.89 3.29 -14.56
N ARG A 281 -15.14 2.36 -15.49
CA ARG A 281 -16.42 2.25 -16.17
C ARG A 281 -17.49 1.79 -15.18
N GLY A 282 -18.60 2.53 -15.11
CA GLY A 282 -19.75 2.15 -14.31
C GLY A 282 -19.77 2.68 -12.87
N GLY A 283 -18.75 3.44 -12.45
CA GLY A 283 -18.76 4.13 -11.15
C GLY A 283 -17.36 4.33 -10.57
N PRO A 284 -17.25 5.03 -9.43
CA PRO A 284 -15.96 5.37 -8.81
C PRO A 284 -15.24 4.18 -8.16
N TRP A 285 -15.97 3.12 -7.80
CA TRP A 285 -15.42 1.96 -7.08
C TRP A 285 -15.96 0.66 -7.65
N LEU A 286 -15.07 -0.34 -7.78
CA LEU A 286 -15.39 -1.72 -8.13
C LEU A 286 -15.21 -2.62 -6.89
N ASN A 287 -16.22 -3.41 -6.55
CA ASN A 287 -16.11 -4.40 -5.46
C ASN A 287 -15.25 -5.60 -5.90
N ILE A 288 -14.33 -6.03 -5.02
CA ILE A 288 -13.33 -7.08 -5.31
C ILE A 288 -13.65 -8.38 -4.54
N GLY A 289 -14.29 -8.28 -3.37
CA GLY A 289 -14.78 -9.40 -2.57
C GLY A 289 -14.79 -9.13 -1.06
N ASP A 290 -15.32 -10.09 -0.29
CA ASP A 290 -15.52 -10.00 1.16
C ASP A 290 -14.31 -10.50 1.98
N VAL A 291 -13.11 -10.22 1.47
CA VAL A 291 -11.82 -10.51 2.13
C VAL A 291 -10.91 -9.31 1.95
N LYS A 292 -9.85 -9.19 2.76
CA LYS A 292 -8.85 -8.11 2.61
C LYS A 292 -7.87 -8.45 1.50
N TYR A 293 -7.80 -7.60 0.48
CA TYR A 293 -6.64 -7.53 -0.42
C TYR A 293 -5.86 -6.27 -0.06
N GLU A 294 -4.65 -6.46 0.46
CA GLU A 294 -3.81 -5.38 0.99
C GLU A 294 -2.65 -5.05 0.04
N GLY A 295 -2.48 -5.78 -1.06
CA GLY A 295 -1.47 -5.49 -2.07
C GLY A 295 -1.97 -5.62 -3.51
N LEU A 296 -1.34 -4.86 -4.42
CA LEU A 296 -1.61 -4.94 -5.86
C LEU A 296 -0.36 -4.59 -6.69
N ASP A 297 -0.16 -5.25 -7.83
CA ASP A 297 0.86 -4.85 -8.81
C ASP A 297 0.56 -5.34 -10.24
N PHE A 298 1.27 -4.80 -11.23
CA PHE A 298 1.20 -5.18 -12.64
C PHE A 298 2.26 -6.25 -12.99
N LEU A 299 1.79 -7.38 -13.52
CA LEU A 299 2.59 -8.59 -13.82
C LEU A 299 3.30 -8.53 -15.19
#